data_AF-A0A834X5L7-F1
#
_entry.id   AF-A0A834X5L7-F1
#
_cell.length_a   1.000
_cell.length_b   1.000
_cell.length_c   1.000
_cell.angle_alpha   90.00
_cell.angle_beta   90.00
_cell.angle_gamma   90.00
#
_symmetry.space_group_name_H-M   'P 1'
#
loop_
_entity.id
_entity.type
_entity.pdbx_description
1 polymer ?
#
loop_
_entity_poly.entity_id
_entity_poly.type
_entity_poly.pdbx_seq_one_letter_code
_entity_poly.pdbx_strand_id
1 'polypeptide(L)'
;MYGVVNALTEAEPVADAAQATKNFWLQANKVCRHTILSTLSNELFDIYSVYKEAKTIWELLILKHSAEDAGKQKFVVGNYYRWEMTDDKDIKSQINEYQRLLEELKAEKINLPDEFVAGILIEKLPDSWSDYKQQLKHKQKQLSLTDLITHIIIEDTNRKTIRIAKGKELTAKANLVDSRNKRLLSCLVCEDDREREREMVDSFHVYKAAEFSITVEGKGNG
;
A
#
# COMPACT_ATOMS: atom_id res chain seq x y z
N MET A 1 34.65 -5.12 43.38
CA MET A 1 33.86 -5.04 42.13
C MET A 1 34.65 -4.48 40.94
N TYR A 2 35.80 -3.81 41.14
CA TYR A 2 36.63 -3.25 40.05
C TYR A 2 37.47 -4.26 39.25
N GLY A 3 37.78 -5.46 39.78
CA GLY A 3 38.64 -6.43 39.08
C GLY A 3 37.97 -7.21 37.94
N VAL A 4 36.64 -7.34 37.95
CA VAL A 4 35.89 -8.17 36.98
C VAL A 4 35.79 -7.48 35.61
N VAL A 5 35.67 -6.14 35.60
CA VAL A 5 35.61 -5.34 34.36
C VAL A 5 36.98 -5.34 33.65
N ASN A 6 38.08 -5.26 34.39
CA ASN A 6 39.44 -5.30 33.81
C ASN A 6 39.73 -6.59 33.04
N ALA A 7 39.22 -7.75 33.46
CA ALA A 7 39.48 -9.02 32.78
C ALA A 7 38.79 -9.16 31.41
N LEU A 8 37.82 -8.28 31.09
CA LEU A 8 37.16 -8.25 29.78
C LEU A 8 37.79 -7.23 28.81
N THR A 9 38.65 -6.34 29.32
CA THR A 9 39.25 -5.24 28.54
C THR A 9 40.78 -5.40 28.42
N GLU A 10 41.45 -5.86 29.46
CA GLU A 10 42.91 -6.02 29.51
C GLU A 10 43.35 -7.38 28.95
N ALA A 11 44.36 -7.34 28.08
CA ALA A 11 45.03 -8.53 27.57
C ALA A 11 45.86 -9.22 28.66
N GLU A 12 46.27 -10.46 28.42
CA GLU A 12 47.19 -11.17 29.31
C GLU A 12 48.44 -10.32 29.62
N PRO A 13 48.86 -10.21 30.89
CA PRO A 13 50.03 -9.42 31.26
C PRO A 13 51.30 -9.94 30.55
N VAL A 14 52.14 -9.01 30.09
CA VAL A 14 53.45 -9.31 29.50
C VAL A 14 54.35 -10.13 30.44
N ALA A 15 55.28 -10.90 29.85
CA ALA A 15 56.07 -11.89 30.56
C ALA A 15 56.92 -11.32 31.72
N ASP A 16 57.27 -10.04 31.69
CA ASP A 16 58.03 -9.30 32.70
C ASP A 16 57.15 -8.66 33.80
N ALA A 17 55.82 -8.78 33.71
CA ALA A 17 54.91 -8.23 34.71
C ALA A 17 55.10 -8.88 36.09
N ALA A 18 54.90 -8.08 37.14
CA ALA A 18 54.98 -8.53 38.53
C ALA A 18 54.04 -9.74 38.79
N GLN A 19 54.51 -10.70 39.60
CA GLN A 19 53.76 -11.94 39.88
C GLN A 19 52.38 -11.67 40.51
N ALA A 20 52.26 -10.63 41.33
CA ALA A 20 50.98 -10.21 41.92
C ALA A 20 49.96 -9.81 40.83
N THR A 21 50.40 -9.10 39.79
CA THR A 21 49.57 -8.68 38.65
C THR A 21 49.11 -9.89 37.83
N LYS A 22 50.01 -10.84 37.56
CA LYS A 22 49.68 -12.09 36.86
C LYS A 22 48.65 -12.92 37.62
N ASN A 23 48.85 -13.10 38.93
CA ASN A 23 47.92 -13.85 39.77
C ASN A 23 46.55 -13.17 39.84
N PHE A 24 46.51 -11.84 39.96
CA PHE A 24 45.28 -11.08 39.95
C PHE A 24 44.51 -11.23 38.64
N TRP A 25 45.18 -11.05 37.49
CA TRP A 25 44.57 -11.24 36.18
C TRP A 25 44.04 -12.66 35.99
N LEU A 26 44.80 -13.69 36.39
CA LEU A 26 44.37 -15.09 36.27
C LEU A 26 43.09 -15.37 37.07
N GLN A 27 43.00 -14.86 38.31
CA GLN A 27 41.79 -14.99 39.13
C GLN A 27 40.62 -14.24 38.51
N ALA A 28 40.83 -13.01 38.05
CA ALA A 28 39.79 -12.21 37.40
C ALA A 28 39.28 -12.88 36.11
N ASN A 29 40.19 -13.35 35.25
CA ASN A 29 39.87 -14.10 34.04
C ASN A 29 39.07 -15.38 34.35
N LYS A 30 39.49 -16.16 35.35
CA LYS A 30 38.78 -17.39 35.75
C LYS A 30 37.34 -17.10 36.18
N VAL A 31 37.14 -16.07 37.00
CA VAL A 31 35.81 -15.66 37.46
C VAL A 31 34.96 -15.19 36.28
N CYS A 32 35.46 -14.26 35.46
CA CYS A 32 34.72 -13.75 34.30
C CYS A 32 34.34 -14.85 33.32
N ARG A 33 35.30 -15.73 32.99
CA ARG A 33 35.07 -16.84 32.08
C ARG A 33 34.01 -17.80 32.61
N HIS A 34 34.09 -18.16 33.89
CA HIS A 34 33.09 -19.02 34.51
C HIS A 34 31.70 -18.38 34.47
N THR A 35 31.60 -17.09 34.83
CA THR A 35 30.35 -16.34 34.79
C THR A 35 29.75 -16.31 33.38
N ILE A 36 30.54 -15.95 32.35
CA ILE A 36 30.07 -15.94 30.96
C ILE A 36 29.59 -17.33 30.55
N LEU A 37 30.42 -18.36 30.72
CA LEU A 37 30.05 -19.71 30.31
C LEU A 37 28.80 -20.23 31.02
N SER A 38 28.61 -19.86 32.30
CA SER A 38 27.44 -20.28 33.09
C SER A 38 26.11 -19.69 32.61
N THR A 39 26.14 -18.59 31.84
CA THR A 39 24.93 -17.94 31.32
C THR A 39 24.60 -18.37 29.89
N LEU A 40 25.51 -19.11 29.23
CA LEU A 40 25.30 -19.61 27.87
C LEU A 40 24.37 -20.82 27.86
N SER A 41 23.65 -21.00 26.76
CA SER A 41 22.97 -22.27 26.47
C SER A 41 24.00 -23.40 26.29
N ASN A 42 23.58 -24.66 26.48
CA ASN A 42 24.47 -25.82 26.33
C ASN A 42 25.20 -25.82 24.98
N GLU A 43 24.50 -25.48 23.88
CA GLU A 43 25.08 -25.41 22.54
C GLU A 43 26.21 -24.36 22.44
N LEU A 44 26.00 -23.16 22.99
CA LEU A 44 27.02 -22.11 22.98
C LEU A 44 28.15 -22.42 23.97
N PHE A 45 27.83 -23.04 25.11
CA PHE A 45 28.82 -23.48 26.09
C PHE A 45 29.83 -24.44 25.46
N ASP A 46 29.37 -25.46 24.74
CA ASP A 46 30.26 -26.44 24.10
C ASP A 46 31.22 -25.78 23.11
N ILE A 47 30.74 -24.80 22.34
CA ILE A 47 31.54 -24.04 21.37
C ILE A 47 32.57 -23.14 22.07
N TYR A 48 32.17 -22.42 23.11
CA TYR A 48 33.00 -21.37 23.71
C TYR A 48 33.84 -21.84 24.91
N SER A 49 33.56 -23.01 25.48
CA SER A 49 34.30 -23.56 26.62
C SER A 49 35.77 -23.85 26.30
N VAL A 50 36.13 -24.03 25.03
CA VAL A 50 37.52 -24.30 24.60
C VAL A 50 38.46 -23.09 24.78
N TYR A 51 37.92 -21.88 24.77
CA TYR A 51 38.71 -20.65 24.92
C TYR A 51 39.09 -20.43 26.38
N LYS A 52 40.34 -20.05 26.64
CA LYS A 52 40.88 -19.88 28.01
C LYS A 52 40.68 -18.47 28.56
N GLU A 53 40.47 -17.49 27.68
CA GLU A 53 40.31 -16.08 28.03
C GLU A 53 38.85 -15.67 27.95
N ALA A 54 38.35 -15.06 29.02
CA ALA A 54 37.02 -14.47 29.09
C ALA A 54 36.82 -13.39 28.01
N LYS A 55 37.87 -12.61 27.75
CA LYS A 55 37.89 -11.57 26.72
C LYS A 55 37.63 -12.14 25.32
N THR A 56 38.34 -13.20 24.93
CA THR A 56 38.14 -13.84 23.62
C THR A 56 36.71 -14.38 23.46
N ILE A 57 36.16 -15.02 24.51
CA ILE A 57 34.78 -15.51 24.47
C ILE A 57 33.82 -14.33 24.27
N TRP A 58 34.01 -13.25 25.02
CA TRP A 58 33.19 -12.05 24.94
C TRP A 58 33.25 -11.39 23.55
N GLU A 59 34.44 -11.24 22.97
CA GLU A 59 34.65 -10.66 21.64
C GLU A 59 34.02 -11.51 20.53
N LEU A 60 34.14 -12.84 20.60
CA LEU A 60 33.52 -13.74 19.64
C LEU A 60 31.99 -13.72 19.73
N LEU A 61 31.43 -13.65 20.94
CA LEU A 61 29.99 -13.48 21.14
C LEU A 61 29.50 -12.16 20.53
N ILE A 62 30.20 -11.06 20.81
CA ILE A 62 29.90 -9.76 20.18
C ILE A 62 29.95 -9.89 18.66
N LEU A 63 31.01 -10.48 18.10
CA LEU A 63 31.16 -10.60 16.65
C LEU A 63 30.00 -11.40 16.03
N LYS A 64 29.66 -12.56 16.61
CA LYS A 64 28.59 -13.43 16.12
C LYS A 64 27.23 -12.71 16.13
N HIS A 65 26.89 -12.10 17.26
CA HIS A 65 25.59 -11.43 17.41
C HIS A 65 25.53 -10.13 16.62
N SER A 66 26.63 -9.36 16.53
CA SER A 66 26.68 -8.14 15.71
C SER A 66 26.48 -8.44 14.22
N ALA A 67 27.03 -9.55 13.72
CA ALA A 67 26.84 -9.96 12.33
C ALA A 67 25.40 -10.41 12.05
N GLU A 68 24.78 -11.15 12.97
CA GLU A 68 23.38 -11.56 12.89
C GLU A 68 22.45 -10.34 12.89
N ASP A 69 22.67 -9.40 13.82
CA ASP A 69 21.93 -8.14 13.92
C ASP A 69 22.07 -7.32 12.63
N ALA A 70 23.28 -7.19 12.08
CA ALA A 70 23.50 -6.49 10.81
C ALA A 70 22.77 -7.17 9.63
N GLY A 71 22.63 -8.50 9.65
CA GLY A 71 21.85 -9.25 8.67
C GLY A 71 20.35 -8.95 8.76
N LYS A 72 19.79 -8.98 9.97
CA LYS A 72 18.38 -8.64 10.25
C LYS A 72 18.06 -7.20 9.88
N GLN A 73 18.92 -6.26 10.28
CA GLN A 73 18.81 -4.84 9.92
C GLN A 73 18.75 -4.63 8.41
N LYS A 74 19.65 -5.27 7.65
CA LYS A 74 19.62 -5.19 6.17
C LYS A 74 18.32 -5.74 5.59
N PHE A 75 17.79 -6.81 6.17
CA PHE A 75 16.53 -7.40 5.71
C PHE A 75 15.33 -6.47 5.94
N VAL A 76 15.16 -5.93 7.15
CA VAL A 76 14.04 -5.02 7.46
C VAL A 76 14.12 -3.72 6.66
N VAL A 77 15.32 -3.15 6.47
CA VAL A 77 15.55 -1.98 5.62
C VAL A 77 15.16 -2.29 4.17
N GLY A 78 15.56 -3.46 3.66
CA GLY A 78 15.19 -3.89 2.32
C GLY A 78 13.67 -4.04 2.12
N ASN A 79 12.97 -4.59 3.11
CA ASN A 79 11.51 -4.73 3.07
C ASN A 79 10.81 -3.37 3.10
N TYR A 80 11.22 -2.47 4.00
CA TYR A 80 10.71 -1.10 4.05
C TYR A 80 10.92 -0.37 2.73
N TYR A 81 12.12 -0.46 2.16
CA TYR A 81 12.45 0.20 0.89
C TYR A 81 11.63 -0.32 -0.30
N ARG A 82 11.43 -1.63 -0.40
CA ARG A 82 10.70 -2.26 -1.53
C ARG A 82 9.18 -2.14 -1.43
N TRP A 83 8.63 -1.94 -0.23
CA TRP A 83 7.19 -1.82 -0.06
C TRP A 83 6.66 -0.60 -0.81
N GLU A 84 5.56 -0.76 -1.54
CA GLU A 84 4.91 0.30 -2.31
C GLU A 84 3.40 0.18 -2.19
N MET A 85 2.72 1.32 -2.23
CA MET A 85 1.28 1.37 -2.20
C MET A 85 0.74 1.14 -3.61
N THR A 86 -0.38 0.45 -3.69
CA THR A 86 -1.02 -0.01 -4.91
C THR A 86 -2.48 0.41 -4.96
N ASP A 87 -3.03 0.56 -6.17
CA ASP A 87 -4.41 1.03 -6.37
C ASP A 87 -5.47 -0.06 -6.10
N ASP A 88 -5.09 -1.33 -6.05
CA ASP A 88 -5.99 -2.48 -5.86
C ASP A 88 -6.34 -2.76 -4.40
N LYS A 89 -5.58 -2.21 -3.46
CA LYS A 89 -5.77 -2.43 -2.02
C LYS A 89 -6.38 -1.22 -1.32
N ASP A 90 -7.09 -1.47 -0.23
CA ASP A 90 -7.64 -0.39 0.59
C ASP A 90 -6.52 0.45 1.23
N ILE A 91 -6.67 1.78 1.17
CA ILE A 91 -5.66 2.73 1.63
C ILE A 91 -5.34 2.55 3.12
N LYS A 92 -6.34 2.23 3.96
CA LYS A 92 -6.15 2.10 5.41
C LYS A 92 -5.38 0.82 5.73
N SER A 93 -5.66 -0.27 5.03
CA SER A 93 -4.89 -1.52 5.14
C SER A 93 -3.42 -1.26 4.81
N GLN A 94 -3.16 -0.55 3.71
CA GLN A 94 -1.80 -0.24 3.29
C GLN A 94 -1.08 0.72 4.25
N ILE A 95 -1.77 1.70 4.84
CA ILE A 95 -1.22 2.56 5.91
C ILE A 95 -0.82 1.72 7.13
N ASN A 96 -1.66 0.75 7.54
CA ASN A 96 -1.32 -0.14 8.65
C ASN A 96 -0.11 -1.02 8.33
N GLU A 97 0.00 -1.52 7.09
CA GLU A 97 1.19 -2.25 6.63
C GLU A 97 2.46 -1.37 6.71
N TYR A 98 2.36 -0.11 6.26
CA TYR A 98 3.45 0.85 6.36
C TYR A 98 3.87 1.10 7.81
N GLN A 99 2.91 1.33 8.71
CA GLN A 99 3.18 1.49 10.14
C GLN A 99 3.84 0.26 10.75
N ARG A 100 3.42 -0.96 10.36
CA ARG A 100 4.07 -2.20 10.81
C ARG A 100 5.54 -2.26 10.38
N LEU A 101 5.87 -1.86 9.15
CA LEU A 101 7.27 -1.82 8.68
C LEU A 101 8.11 -0.82 9.49
N LEU A 102 7.54 0.30 9.91
CA LEU A 102 8.21 1.25 10.80
C LEU A 102 8.48 0.65 12.19
N GLU A 103 7.54 -0.13 12.73
CA GLU A 103 7.74 -0.82 13.99
C GLU A 103 8.81 -1.93 13.87
N GLU A 104 8.89 -2.64 12.74
CA GLU A 104 9.98 -3.58 12.45
C GLU A 104 11.36 -2.89 12.43
N LEU A 105 11.46 -1.69 11.83
CA LEU A 105 12.69 -0.90 11.86
C LEU A 105 13.07 -0.47 13.30
N LYS A 106 12.09 0.00 14.08
CA LYS A 106 12.31 0.39 15.49
C LYS A 106 12.75 -0.79 16.34
N ALA A 107 12.19 -1.98 16.12
CA ALA A 107 12.57 -3.20 16.82
C ALA A 107 14.06 -3.55 16.60
N GLU A 108 14.58 -3.27 15.40
CA GLU A 108 16.00 -3.43 15.04
C GLU A 108 16.87 -2.20 15.40
N LYS A 109 16.34 -1.30 16.25
CA LYS A 109 16.97 -0.07 16.74
C LYS A 109 17.27 0.96 15.64
N ILE A 110 16.57 0.87 14.51
CA ILE A 110 16.65 1.83 13.40
C ILE A 110 15.54 2.87 13.57
N ASN A 111 15.87 4.01 14.18
CA ASN A 111 14.94 5.11 14.35
C ASN A 111 15.09 6.11 13.20
N LEU A 112 13.99 6.37 12.50
CA LEU A 112 13.92 7.35 11.42
C LEU A 112 13.17 8.61 11.91
N PRO A 113 13.59 9.82 11.51
CA PRO A 113 12.86 11.04 11.80
C PRO A 113 11.45 11.01 11.20
N ASP A 114 10.46 11.55 11.91
CA ASP A 114 9.06 11.57 11.46
C ASP A 114 8.89 12.29 10.11
N GLU A 115 9.66 13.35 9.87
CA GLU A 115 9.65 14.10 8.60
C GLU A 115 10.16 13.24 7.43
N PHE A 116 11.18 12.41 7.68
CA PHE A 116 11.70 11.48 6.68
C PHE A 116 10.67 10.43 6.33
N VAL A 117 10.05 9.82 7.35
CA VAL A 117 9.01 8.81 7.20
C VAL A 117 7.77 9.38 6.48
N ALA A 118 7.37 10.61 6.80
CA ALA A 118 6.28 11.29 6.11
C ALA A 118 6.63 11.54 4.64
N GLY A 119 7.85 12.00 4.34
CA GLY A 119 8.33 12.19 2.98
C GLY A 119 8.29 10.90 2.16
N ILE A 120 8.77 9.79 2.71
CA ILE A 120 8.73 8.48 2.04
C ILE A 120 7.28 8.05 1.80
N LEU A 121 6.37 8.22 2.76
CA LEU A 121 4.96 7.85 2.55
C LEU A 121 4.33 8.60 1.36
N ILE A 122 4.68 9.87 1.14
CA ILE A 122 4.23 10.64 -0.03
C ILE A 122 4.74 10.01 -1.33
N GLU A 123 6.03 9.65 -1.39
CA GLU A 123 6.59 9.00 -2.58
C GLU A 123 6.00 7.62 -2.83
N LYS A 124 5.64 6.90 -1.76
CA LYS A 124 5.05 5.56 -1.83
C LYS A 124 3.57 5.55 -2.25
N LEU A 125 2.91 6.71 -2.35
CA LEU A 125 1.52 6.77 -2.84
C LEU A 125 1.43 6.27 -4.30
N PRO A 126 0.34 5.58 -4.68
CA PRO A 126 0.18 5.01 -6.01
C PRO A 126 0.24 6.07 -7.11
N ASP A 127 0.55 5.67 -8.34
CA ASP A 127 0.67 6.62 -9.46
C ASP A 127 -0.65 7.32 -9.79
N SER A 128 -1.80 6.70 -9.51
CA SER A 128 -3.09 7.38 -9.65
C SER A 128 -3.24 8.63 -8.76
N TRP A 129 -2.35 8.81 -7.77
CA TRP A 129 -2.29 9.94 -6.85
C TRP A 129 -1.25 11.01 -7.25
N SER A 130 -0.70 10.98 -8.46
CA SER A 130 0.34 11.91 -8.93
C SER A 130 0.07 13.39 -8.61
N ASP A 131 -1.15 13.85 -8.89
CA ASP A 131 -1.53 15.25 -8.72
C ASP A 131 -1.56 15.63 -7.23
N TYR A 132 -2.05 14.70 -6.40
CA TYR A 132 -2.07 14.88 -4.95
C TYR A 132 -0.66 14.81 -4.34
N LYS A 133 0.21 13.92 -4.84
CA LYS A 133 1.64 13.88 -4.48
C LYS A 133 2.28 15.25 -4.71
N GLN A 134 2.05 15.87 -5.87
CA GLN A 134 2.58 17.21 -6.16
C GLN A 134 2.02 18.27 -5.22
N GLN A 135 0.71 18.26 -4.93
CA GLN A 135 0.10 19.18 -3.97
C GLN A 135 0.72 19.08 -2.57
N LEU A 136 1.01 17.86 -2.10
CA LEU A 136 1.67 17.64 -0.82
C LEU A 136 3.12 18.13 -0.81
N LYS A 137 3.86 17.96 -1.91
CA LYS A 137 5.25 18.45 -2.05
C LYS A 137 5.35 19.99 -2.05
N HIS A 138 4.33 20.67 -2.55
CA HIS A 138 4.29 22.13 -2.60
C HIS A 138 3.67 22.79 -1.36
N LYS A 139 3.13 22.02 -0.40
CA LYS A 139 2.65 22.58 0.87
C LYS A 139 3.83 23.10 1.69
N GLN A 140 3.79 24.39 2.05
CA GLN A 140 4.80 25.01 2.91
C GLN A 140 4.76 24.51 4.37
N LYS A 141 3.61 23.98 4.82
CA LYS A 141 3.47 23.42 6.17
C LYS A 141 4.04 22.01 6.19
N GLN A 142 5.04 21.77 7.02
CA GLN A 142 5.47 20.42 7.37
C GLN A 142 4.31 19.68 8.06
N LEU A 143 3.87 18.58 7.47
CA LEU A 143 2.85 17.71 8.04
C LEU A 143 3.55 16.65 8.88
N SER A 144 3.07 16.45 10.11
CA SER A 144 3.44 15.26 10.88
C SER A 144 2.96 14.01 10.15
N LEU A 145 3.55 12.84 10.44
CA LEU A 145 3.11 11.57 9.87
C LEU A 145 1.61 11.33 10.12
N THR A 146 1.14 11.64 11.32
CA THR A 146 -0.28 11.48 11.72
C THR A 146 -1.21 12.40 10.93
N ASP A 147 -0.82 13.67 10.75
CA ASP A 147 -1.60 14.62 9.96
C ASP A 147 -1.65 14.19 8.49
N LEU A 148 -0.52 13.73 7.95
CA LEU A 148 -0.42 13.24 6.59
C LEU A 148 -1.31 12.01 6.36
N ILE A 149 -1.28 11.03 7.27
CA ILE A 149 -2.16 9.85 7.22
C ILE A 149 -3.63 10.28 7.20
N THR A 150 -4.01 11.23 8.05
CA THR A 150 -5.39 11.75 8.11
C THR A 150 -5.79 12.39 6.78
N HIS A 151 -4.91 13.21 6.21
CA HIS A 151 -5.11 13.83 4.89
C HIS A 151 -5.28 12.80 3.78
N ILE A 152 -4.45 11.74 3.75
CA ILE A 152 -4.53 10.65 2.77
C ILE A 152 -5.88 9.93 2.87
N ILE A 153 -6.35 9.61 4.09
CA ILE A 153 -7.63 8.92 4.29
C ILE A 153 -8.82 9.79 3.83
N ILE A 154 -8.78 11.09 4.12
CA ILE A 154 -9.82 12.04 3.68
C ILE A 154 -9.83 12.12 2.15
N GLU A 155 -8.67 12.26 1.53
CA GLU A 155 -8.56 12.34 0.09
C GLU A 155 -9.02 11.05 -0.61
N ASP A 156 -8.71 9.87 -0.06
CA ASP A 156 -9.20 8.60 -0.59
C ASP A 156 -10.73 8.54 -0.59
N THR A 157 -11.34 8.99 0.50
CA THR A 157 -12.80 9.08 0.64
C THR A 157 -13.40 10.04 -0.39
N ASN A 158 -12.77 11.19 -0.61
CA ASN A 158 -13.18 12.17 -1.62
C ASN A 158 -13.10 11.57 -3.03
N ARG A 159 -11.97 10.93 -3.37
CA ARG A 159 -11.76 10.29 -4.68
C ARG A 159 -12.77 9.18 -4.94
N LYS A 160 -13.05 8.33 -3.94
CA LYS A 160 -14.10 7.30 -4.03
C LYS A 160 -15.49 7.91 -4.28
N THR A 161 -15.83 9.00 -3.59
CA THR A 161 -17.11 9.71 -3.75
C THR A 161 -17.25 10.31 -5.15
N ILE A 162 -16.19 10.96 -5.66
CA ILE A 162 -16.16 11.52 -7.02
C ILE A 162 -16.30 10.42 -8.08
N ARG A 163 -15.62 9.28 -7.92
CA ARG A 163 -15.76 8.13 -8.83
C ARG A 163 -17.19 7.61 -8.87
N ILE A 164 -17.85 7.47 -7.71
CA ILE A 164 -19.25 7.06 -7.62
C ILE A 164 -20.18 8.09 -8.31
N ALA A 165 -19.97 9.38 -8.08
CA ALA A 165 -20.76 10.44 -8.70
C ALA A 165 -20.63 10.43 -10.22
N LYS A 166 -19.40 10.32 -10.74
CA LYS A 166 -19.13 10.19 -12.18
C LYS A 166 -19.77 8.93 -12.77
N GLY A 167 -19.70 7.80 -12.06
CA GLY A 167 -20.38 6.57 -12.47
C GLY A 167 -21.89 6.76 -12.60
N LYS A 168 -22.53 7.39 -11.62
CA LYS A 168 -23.98 7.71 -11.65
C LYS A 168 -24.33 8.64 -12.80
N GLU A 169 -23.52 9.66 -13.07
CA GLU A 169 -23.71 10.59 -14.18
C GLU A 169 -23.63 9.87 -15.53
N LEU A 170 -22.64 8.99 -15.72
CA LEU A 170 -22.49 8.19 -16.93
C LEU A 170 -23.70 7.27 -17.15
N THR A 171 -24.17 6.59 -16.10
CA THR A 171 -25.38 5.75 -16.18
C THR A 171 -26.63 6.57 -16.50
N ALA A 172 -26.78 7.76 -15.91
CA ALA A 172 -27.90 8.66 -16.22
C ALA A 172 -27.87 9.12 -17.69
N LYS A 173 -26.68 9.48 -18.22
CA LYS A 173 -26.51 9.83 -19.63
C LYS A 173 -26.84 8.66 -20.56
N ALA A 174 -26.41 7.44 -20.23
CA ALA A 174 -26.75 6.24 -21.00
C ALA A 174 -28.27 6.00 -21.04
N ASN A 175 -28.94 6.11 -19.89
CA ASN A 175 -30.40 5.96 -19.80
C ASN A 175 -31.16 7.04 -20.60
N LEU A 176 -30.67 8.28 -20.63
CA LEU A 176 -31.26 9.35 -21.44
C LEU A 176 -31.15 9.08 -22.94
N VAL A 177 -30.01 8.55 -23.40
CA VAL A 177 -29.80 8.18 -24.81
C VAL A 177 -30.69 7.00 -25.19
N ASP A 178 -30.75 5.95 -24.36
CA ASP A 178 -31.63 4.80 -24.57
C ASP A 178 -33.12 5.23 -24.61
N SER A 179 -33.53 6.11 -23.69
CA SER A 179 -34.90 6.65 -23.66
C SER A 179 -35.23 7.48 -24.90
N ARG A 180 -34.28 8.27 -25.42
CA ARG A 180 -34.47 9.01 -26.68
C ARG A 180 -34.57 8.06 -27.87
N ASN A 181 -33.74 7.03 -27.94
CA ASN A 181 -33.81 6.04 -29.00
C ASN A 181 -35.15 5.30 -28.98
N LYS A 182 -35.64 4.90 -27.81
CA LYS A 182 -36.98 4.29 -27.66
C LYS A 182 -38.11 5.22 -28.08
N ARG A 183 -38.05 6.51 -27.71
CA ARG A 183 -39.05 7.52 -28.15
C ARG A 183 -39.01 7.77 -29.64
N LEU A 184 -37.82 7.88 -30.24
CA LEU A 184 -37.66 8.01 -31.69
C LEU A 184 -38.23 6.80 -32.41
N LEU A 185 -37.97 5.59 -31.91
CA LEU A 185 -38.54 4.37 -32.47
C LEU A 185 -40.07 4.35 -32.36
N SER A 186 -40.64 4.78 -31.22
CA SER A 186 -42.11 4.89 -31.10
C SER A 186 -42.71 5.96 -32.01
N CYS A 187 -42.02 7.09 -32.22
CA CYS A 187 -42.48 8.13 -33.13
C CYS A 187 -42.44 7.66 -34.59
N LEU A 188 -41.38 6.95 -34.99
CA LEU A 188 -41.28 6.34 -36.33
C LEU A 188 -42.40 5.34 -36.57
N VAL A 189 -42.70 4.45 -35.60
CA VAL A 189 -43.81 3.50 -35.70
C VAL A 189 -45.16 4.21 -35.81
N CYS A 190 -45.39 5.27 -35.00
CA CYS A 190 -46.62 6.05 -35.07
C CYS A 190 -46.75 6.93 -36.34
N GLU A 191 -45.65 7.28 -37.00
CA GLU A 191 -45.65 7.96 -38.30
C GLU A 191 -46.00 6.96 -39.41
N ASP A 192 -45.35 5.80 -39.43
CA ASP A 192 -45.64 4.69 -40.37
C ASP A 192 -47.12 4.24 -40.29
N ASP A 193 -47.66 4.11 -39.06
CA ASP A 193 -49.05 3.72 -38.86
C ASP A 193 -50.04 4.81 -39.30
N ARG A 194 -49.72 6.10 -39.09
CA ARG A 194 -50.56 7.21 -39.58
C ARG A 194 -50.49 7.38 -41.10
N GLU A 195 -49.36 7.03 -41.72
CA GLU A 195 -49.20 7.08 -43.18
C GLU A 195 -50.00 5.95 -43.83
N ARG A 196 -49.94 4.72 -43.28
CA ARG A 196 -50.82 3.60 -43.70
C ARG A 196 -52.31 3.89 -43.53
N GLU A 197 -52.72 4.52 -42.42
CA GLU A 197 -54.11 4.90 -42.24
C GLU A 197 -54.55 5.95 -43.27
N ARG A 198 -53.69 6.91 -43.62
CA ARG A 198 -53.97 7.93 -44.63
C ARG A 198 -54.06 7.32 -46.04
N GLU A 199 -53.15 6.42 -46.39
CA GLU A 199 -53.20 5.66 -47.64
C GLU A 199 -54.47 4.77 -47.74
N MET A 200 -54.90 4.19 -46.62
CA MET A 200 -56.13 3.38 -46.58
C MET A 200 -57.39 4.25 -46.75
N VAL A 201 -57.42 5.45 -46.17
CA VAL A 201 -58.51 6.41 -46.35
C VAL A 201 -58.54 6.96 -47.78
N ASP A 202 -57.38 7.28 -48.35
CA ASP A 202 -57.29 7.75 -49.75
C ASP A 202 -57.69 6.65 -50.72
N SER A 203 -57.27 5.40 -50.48
CA SER A 203 -57.73 4.23 -51.23
C SER A 203 -59.25 4.05 -51.14
N PHE A 204 -59.84 4.19 -49.94
CA PHE A 204 -61.28 4.11 -49.76
C PHE A 204 -62.05 5.23 -50.48
N HIS A 205 -61.50 6.45 -50.51
CA HIS A 205 -62.09 7.56 -51.27
C HIS A 205 -61.97 7.37 -52.79
N VAL A 206 -60.87 6.81 -53.28
CA VAL A 206 -60.70 6.44 -54.70
C VAL A 206 -61.69 5.36 -55.12
N TYR A 207 -61.87 4.31 -54.31
CA TYR A 207 -62.88 3.27 -54.57
C TYR A 207 -64.31 3.82 -54.57
N LYS A 208 -64.63 4.71 -53.62
CA LYS A 208 -65.96 5.33 -53.54
C LYS A 208 -66.22 6.33 -54.68
N ALA A 209 -65.18 7.01 -55.18
CA ALA A 209 -65.26 7.84 -56.38
C ALA A 209 -65.47 7.01 -57.65
N ALA A 210 -64.81 5.85 -57.77
CA ALA A 210 -65.00 4.91 -58.87
C ALA A 210 -66.42 4.30 -58.88
N GLU A 211 -66.97 3.95 -57.71
CA GLU A 211 -68.38 3.50 -57.62
C GLU A 211 -69.37 4.60 -58.01
N PHE A 212 -69.10 5.87 -57.70
CA PHE A 212 -69.98 6.98 -58.07
C PHE A 212 -69.95 7.28 -59.59
N SER A 213 -68.83 7.04 -60.27
CA SER A 213 -68.73 7.18 -61.73
C SER A 213 -69.46 6.06 -62.49
N ILE A 214 -69.52 4.83 -61.94
CA ILE A 214 -70.20 3.69 -62.58
C ILE A 214 -71.74 3.87 -62.56
N THR A 215 -72.31 4.63 -61.61
CA THR A 215 -73.76 4.87 -61.54
C THR A 215 -74.28 5.94 -62.50
N VAL A 216 -73.40 6.75 -63.11
CA VAL A 216 -73.81 7.85 -64.00
C VAL A 216 -73.83 7.43 -65.48
N GLU A 217 -73.08 6.41 -65.88
CA GLU A 217 -73.11 5.89 -67.27
C GLU A 217 -74.22 4.84 -67.53
N GLY A 218 -74.97 4.41 -66.50
CA GLY A 218 -75.98 3.34 -66.60
C GLY A 218 -77.42 3.76 -66.90
N LYS A 219 -77.74 5.05 -67.08
CA LYS A 219 -79.11 5.52 -67.41
C LYS A 219 -79.12 6.37 -68.68
N GLY A 220 -78.76 5.75 -69.79
CA GLY A 220 -78.91 6.30 -71.12
C GLY A 220 -79.05 5.18 -72.15
N ASN A 221 -80.21 4.51 -72.18
CA ASN A 221 -80.84 3.93 -73.37
C ASN A 221 -82.03 3.04 -72.96
N GLY A 222 -83.21 3.35 -73.52
CA GLY A 222 -84.44 2.57 -73.37
C GLY A 222 -85.65 3.46 -73.16
#